data_AF-A0A971RT37-F1
#
_entry.id   AF-A0A971RT37-F1
#
_cell.length_a   1.000
_cell.length_b   1.000
_cell.length_c   1.000
_cell.angle_alpha   90.00
_cell.angle_beta   90.00
_cell.angle_gamma   90.00
#
_symmetry.space_group_name_H-M   'P 1'
#
loop_
_entity.id
_entity.type
_entity.pdbx_description
1 polymer ?
#
loop_
_entity_poly.entity_id
_entity_poly.type
_entity_poly.pdbx_seq_one_letter_code
_entity_poly.pdbx_strand_id
1 'polypeptide(L)'
;MTDKELIFNFISQYDRPFNAEAIAQMTSIRLDVIETQLPGLLQSQAIKQIEDNPPIYVRTNRYQARIGYQHYKGWTFSIADAHRLLDIIEKGSYKSIREIAQATGKSRQWVYIYLEALASIEVVDLRQHTYVVISRQNLPKIGRKVQKGILGQLRSLNRIGGV
;
A
#
# COMPACT_ATOMS: atom_id res chain seq x y z
N MET A 1 6.79 25.61 -6.05
CA MET A 1 6.68 24.27 -6.67
C MET A 1 7.50 24.32 -7.94
N THR A 2 8.40 23.37 -8.14
CA THR A 2 9.29 23.32 -9.31
C THR A 2 8.63 22.61 -10.49
N ASP A 3 9.12 22.84 -11.71
CA ASP A 3 8.63 22.15 -12.92
C ASP A 3 8.69 20.63 -12.76
N LYS A 4 9.77 20.13 -12.14
CA LYS A 4 9.94 18.71 -11.82
C LYS A 4 8.84 18.19 -10.89
N GLU A 5 8.52 18.93 -9.83
CA GLU A 5 7.43 18.55 -8.91
C GLU A 5 6.05 18.54 -9.59
N LEU A 6 5.78 19.53 -10.44
CA LEU A 6 4.56 19.59 -11.25
C LEU A 6 4.42 18.37 -12.17
N ILE A 7 5.50 18.00 -12.87
CA ILE A 7 5.53 16.82 -13.74
C ILE A 7 5.32 15.54 -12.91
N PHE A 8 5.99 15.40 -11.76
CA PHE A 8 5.78 14.26 -10.87
C PHE A 8 4.35 14.18 -10.36
N ASN A 9 3.75 15.30 -9.98
CA ASN A 9 2.36 15.36 -9.52
C ASN A 9 1.41 14.91 -10.64
N PHE A 10 1.61 15.39 -11.86
CA PHE A 10 0.86 14.92 -13.04
C PHE A 10 0.98 13.40 -13.19
N ILE A 11 2.20 12.84 -13.24
CA ILE A 11 2.43 11.40 -13.40
C ILE A 11 1.77 10.59 -12.28
N SER A 12 1.80 11.11 -11.05
CA SER A 12 1.21 10.45 -9.89
C SER A 12 -0.31 10.38 -9.92
N GLN A 13 -0.98 11.36 -10.55
CA GLN A 13 -2.44 11.48 -10.57
C GLN A 13 -3.08 11.05 -11.90
N TYR A 14 -2.33 11.09 -13.00
CA TYR A 14 -2.85 10.83 -14.34
C TYR A 14 -2.79 9.34 -14.70
N ASP A 15 -3.93 8.65 -14.60
CA ASP A 15 -4.06 7.19 -14.75
C ASP A 15 -4.34 6.72 -16.20
N ARG A 16 -4.09 7.57 -17.22
CA ARG A 16 -4.27 7.28 -18.66
C ARG A 16 -2.93 7.31 -19.40
N PRO A 17 -2.81 6.73 -20.63
CA PRO A 17 -1.61 6.97 -21.45
C PRO A 17 -1.49 8.46 -21.76
N PHE A 18 -0.26 8.97 -21.83
CA PHE A 18 0.03 10.37 -22.10
C PHE A 18 1.28 10.53 -22.97
N ASN A 19 1.38 11.66 -23.64
CA ASN A 19 2.57 12.13 -24.35
C ASN A 19 3.08 13.43 -23.69
N ALA A 20 4.18 13.99 -24.21
CA ALA A 20 4.75 15.24 -23.69
C ALA A 20 3.76 16.42 -23.79
N GLU A 21 2.95 16.47 -24.85
CA GLU A 21 1.93 17.51 -25.05
C GLU A 21 0.84 17.48 -23.96
N ALA A 22 0.38 16.29 -23.57
CA ALA A 22 -0.60 16.14 -22.50
C ALA A 22 -0.07 16.65 -21.15
N ILE A 23 1.21 16.40 -20.86
CA ILE A 23 1.87 16.96 -19.68
C ILE A 23 1.90 18.48 -19.78
N ALA A 24 2.29 19.03 -20.93
CA ALA A 24 2.39 20.47 -21.16
C ALA A 24 1.04 21.17 -20.95
N GLN A 25 -0.04 20.62 -21.51
CA GLN A 25 -1.38 21.16 -21.38
C GLN A 25 -1.87 21.16 -19.93
N MET A 26 -1.59 20.11 -19.17
CA MET A 26 -2.10 19.93 -17.80
C MET A 26 -1.25 20.64 -16.73
N THR A 27 0.03 20.86 -17.00
CA THR A 27 0.95 21.51 -16.05
C THR A 27 1.31 22.94 -16.43
N SER A 28 0.94 23.37 -17.65
CA SER A 28 1.38 24.64 -18.26
C SER A 28 2.91 24.78 -18.38
N ILE A 29 3.65 23.68 -18.28
CA ILE A 29 5.10 23.64 -18.51
C ILE A 29 5.34 23.54 -20.01
N ARG A 30 6.39 24.22 -20.49
CA ARG A 30 6.76 24.18 -21.89
C ARG A 30 7.22 22.78 -22.32
N LEU A 31 6.95 22.45 -23.57
CA LEU A 31 7.23 21.13 -24.14
C LEU A 31 8.73 20.79 -24.11
N ASP A 32 9.60 21.76 -24.42
CA ASP A 32 11.06 21.62 -24.39
C ASP A 32 11.57 21.17 -23.01
N VAL A 33 11.06 21.80 -21.94
CA VAL A 33 11.43 21.46 -20.57
C VAL A 33 11.00 20.04 -20.24
N ILE A 34 9.79 19.63 -20.62
CA ILE A 34 9.26 18.29 -20.35
C ILE A 34 10.10 17.23 -21.07
N GLU A 35 10.42 17.45 -22.34
CA GLU A 35 11.24 16.53 -23.14
C GLU A 35 12.62 16.30 -22.52
N THR A 36 13.24 17.34 -21.92
CA THR A 36 14.52 17.14 -21.19
C THR A 36 14.39 16.29 -19.92
N GLN A 37 13.20 16.23 -19.32
CA GLN A 37 12.98 15.48 -18.07
C GLN A 37 12.54 14.02 -18.31
N LEU A 38 11.96 13.71 -19.47
CA LEU A 38 11.45 12.37 -19.80
C LEU A 38 12.52 11.26 -19.67
N PRO A 39 13.77 11.43 -20.14
CA PRO A 39 14.80 10.41 -19.97
C PRO A 39 15.07 10.07 -18.50
N GLY A 40 15.08 11.07 -17.62
CA GLY A 40 15.27 10.88 -16.19
C GLY A 40 14.11 10.11 -15.54
N LEU A 41 12.88 10.34 -16.00
CA LEU A 41 11.68 9.65 -15.52
C LEU A 41 11.61 8.19 -15.98
N LEU A 42 12.12 7.90 -17.20
CA LEU A 42 12.29 6.55 -17.71
C LEU A 42 13.37 5.81 -16.92
N GLN A 43 14.53 6.45 -16.70
CA GLN A 43 15.65 5.88 -15.93
C GLN A 43 15.25 5.57 -14.48
N SER A 44 14.49 6.46 -13.84
CA SER A 44 13.99 6.25 -12.48
C SER A 44 12.79 5.29 -12.41
N GLN A 45 12.37 4.71 -13.55
CA GLN A 45 11.19 3.85 -13.67
C GLN A 45 9.89 4.50 -13.17
N ALA A 46 9.77 5.83 -13.17
CA ALA A 46 8.52 6.51 -12.83
C ALA A 46 7.46 6.30 -13.93
N ILE A 47 7.92 6.24 -15.17
CA ILE A 47 7.11 6.00 -16.37
C ILE A 47 7.74 4.89 -17.22
N LYS A 48 6.91 4.31 -18.10
CA LYS A 48 7.32 3.37 -19.14
C LYS A 48 6.79 3.86 -20.48
N GLN A 49 7.61 3.79 -21.52
CA GLN A 49 7.19 4.01 -22.90
C GLN A 49 6.51 2.75 -23.46
N ILE A 50 5.37 2.94 -24.13
CA ILE A 50 4.55 1.86 -24.70
C ILE A 50 4.36 1.97 -26.21
N GLU A 51 4.69 3.13 -26.80
CA GLU A 51 4.70 3.39 -28.24
C GLU A 51 5.89 4.28 -28.56
N ASP A 52 6.51 4.05 -29.71
CA ASP A 52 7.71 4.77 -30.15
C ASP A 52 7.36 5.97 -31.03
N ASN A 53 6.28 5.91 -31.82
CA ASN A 53 5.89 6.99 -32.72
C ASN A 53 4.35 7.16 -32.89
N PRO A 54 3.74 8.24 -32.36
CA PRO A 54 4.37 9.22 -31.47
C PRO A 54 4.69 8.59 -30.10
N PRO A 55 5.70 9.08 -29.35
CA PRO A 55 6.03 8.54 -28.05
C PRO A 55 4.85 8.60 -27.08
N ILE A 56 4.40 7.44 -26.58
CA ILE A 56 3.35 7.34 -25.56
C ILE A 56 3.90 6.68 -24.31
N TYR A 57 3.61 7.30 -23.17
CA TYR A 57 4.06 6.88 -21.85
C TYR A 57 2.89 6.47 -20.95
N VAL A 58 3.19 5.62 -19.98
CA VAL A 58 2.30 5.26 -18.86
C VAL A 58 3.08 5.29 -17.56
N ARG A 59 2.42 5.57 -16.43
CA ARG A 59 3.04 5.37 -15.11
C ARG A 59 3.39 3.89 -14.91
N THR A 60 4.60 3.58 -14.47
CA THR A 60 5.06 2.18 -14.28
C THR A 60 4.18 1.41 -13.28
N ASN A 61 3.70 2.10 -12.24
CA ASN A 61 2.81 1.51 -11.23
C ASN A 61 1.33 1.40 -11.69
N ARG A 62 1.01 1.65 -12.97
CA ARG A 62 -0.37 1.53 -13.49
C ARG A 62 -0.87 0.09 -13.53
N TYR A 63 0.01 -0.85 -13.88
CA TYR A 63 -0.29 -2.28 -13.93
C TYR A 63 0.28 -3.05 -12.74
N GLN A 64 0.82 -2.35 -11.74
CA GLN A 64 1.05 -3.00 -10.45
C GLN A 64 -0.31 -3.48 -10.00
N ALA A 65 -0.49 -4.80 -9.96
CA ALA A 65 -1.73 -5.41 -9.52
C ALA A 65 -2.04 -4.83 -8.14
N ARG A 66 -2.92 -3.84 -8.10
CA ARG A 66 -3.56 -3.41 -6.88
C ARG A 66 -4.42 -4.60 -6.54
N ILE A 67 -3.92 -5.49 -5.69
CA ILE A 67 -4.71 -6.61 -5.16
C ILE A 67 -5.76 -5.98 -4.26
N GLY A 68 -6.77 -5.37 -4.89
CA GLY A 68 -7.96 -4.85 -4.27
C GLY A 68 -8.77 -6.06 -3.85
N TYR A 69 -8.82 -6.29 -2.55
CA TYR A 69 -9.57 -7.39 -1.99
C TYR A 69 -11.06 -7.21 -2.31
N GLN A 70 -11.70 -8.21 -2.94
CA GLN A 70 -13.14 -8.19 -3.25
C GLN A 70 -14.03 -7.96 -2.02
N HIS A 71 -13.54 -8.29 -0.81
CA HIS A 71 -14.27 -8.09 0.44
C HIS A 71 -14.14 -6.67 1.03
N TYR A 72 -13.07 -5.96 0.69
CA TYR A 72 -12.83 -4.58 1.10
C TYR A 72 -12.68 -3.75 -0.17
N LYS A 73 -13.81 -3.49 -0.86
CA LYS A 73 -13.89 -2.80 -2.16
C LYS A 73 -12.90 -1.61 -2.23
N GLY A 74 -11.78 -1.80 -2.94
CA GLY A 74 -10.80 -0.74 -3.19
C GLY A 74 -9.73 -0.53 -2.11
N TRP A 75 -9.67 -1.36 -1.06
CA TRP A 75 -8.60 -1.25 -0.06
C TRP A 75 -7.26 -1.73 -0.63
N THR A 76 -6.20 -0.96 -0.38
CA THR A 76 -4.83 -1.29 -0.77
C THR A 76 -3.96 -1.37 0.48
N PHE A 77 -3.07 -2.37 0.52
CA PHE A 77 -2.15 -2.56 1.63
C PHE A 77 -0.81 -1.92 1.30
N SER A 78 -0.38 -1.00 2.15
CA SER A 78 0.94 -0.39 2.13
C SER A 78 1.89 -1.26 2.95
N ILE A 79 2.93 -1.79 2.30
CA ILE A 79 3.98 -2.58 2.97
C ILE A 79 4.67 -1.74 4.04
N ALA A 80 4.90 -0.45 3.76
CA ALA A 80 5.50 0.47 4.72
C ALA A 80 4.61 0.69 5.96
N ASP A 81 3.30 0.86 5.76
CA ASP A 81 2.39 1.00 6.90
C ASP A 81 2.27 -0.30 7.69
N ALA A 82 2.32 -1.46 7.03
CA ALA A 82 2.32 -2.75 7.69
C ALA A 82 3.58 -2.94 8.55
N HIS A 83 4.77 -2.57 8.07
CA HIS A 83 5.98 -2.57 8.89
C HIS A 83 5.84 -1.70 10.14
N ARG A 84 5.35 -0.45 10.00
CA ARG A 84 5.16 0.43 11.16
C ARG A 84 4.15 -0.13 12.17
N LEU A 85 3.08 -0.76 11.70
CA LEU A 85 2.13 -1.44 12.57
C LEU A 85 2.78 -2.58 13.35
N LEU A 86 3.60 -3.41 12.71
CA LEU A 86 4.33 -4.49 13.37
C LEU A 86 5.32 -3.97 14.41
N ASP A 87 6.06 -2.90 14.08
CA ASP A 87 6.99 -2.27 15.03
C ASP A 87 6.27 -1.75 16.28
N ILE A 88 5.04 -1.23 16.12
CA ILE A 88 4.21 -0.80 17.25
C ILE A 88 3.79 -2.01 18.07
N ILE A 89 3.25 -3.06 17.43
CA ILE A 89 2.80 -4.27 18.12
C ILE A 89 3.94 -4.93 18.91
N GLU A 90 5.15 -4.99 18.37
CA GLU A 90 6.32 -5.57 19.06
C GLU A 90 6.79 -4.74 20.26
N LYS A 91 6.61 -3.42 20.24
CA LYS A 91 7.03 -2.53 21.32
C LYS A 91 6.06 -2.49 22.50
N GLY A 92 4.84 -2.98 22.31
CA GLY A 92 3.78 -2.92 23.30
C GLY A 92 3.10 -4.26 23.55
N SER A 93 2.11 -4.24 24.42
CA SER A 93 1.23 -5.38 24.66
C SER A 93 -0.20 -4.92 24.44
N TYR A 94 -0.76 -5.26 23.28
CA TYR A 94 -2.08 -4.79 22.87
C TYR A 94 -3.09 -5.94 22.89
N LYS A 95 -4.16 -5.78 23.67
CA LYS A 95 -5.24 -6.77 23.79
C LYS A 95 -6.42 -6.46 22.88
N SER A 96 -6.51 -5.22 22.41
CA SER A 96 -7.63 -4.77 21.59
C SER A 96 -7.22 -3.92 20.39
N ILE A 97 -8.07 -3.97 19.35
CA ILE A 97 -7.96 -3.12 18.16
C ILE A 97 -8.03 -1.63 18.54
N ARG A 98 -8.76 -1.30 19.60
CA ARG A 98 -8.90 0.07 20.10
C ARG A 98 -7.57 0.61 20.62
N GLU A 99 -6.82 -0.18 21.38
CA GLU A 99 -5.51 0.23 21.91
C GLU A 99 -4.49 0.43 20.78
N ILE A 100 -4.46 -0.49 19.80
CA ILE A 100 -3.58 -0.37 18.64
C ILE A 100 -3.95 0.87 17.80
N ALA A 101 -5.24 1.13 17.60
CA ALA A 101 -5.70 2.34 16.90
C ALA A 101 -5.23 3.63 17.60
N GLN A 102 -5.29 3.66 18.93
CA GLN A 102 -4.76 4.79 19.71
C GLN A 102 -3.25 4.94 19.55
N ALA A 103 -2.49 3.84 19.64
CA ALA A 103 -1.02 3.87 19.52
C ALA A 103 -0.54 4.22 18.11
N THR A 104 -1.28 3.83 17.07
CA THR A 104 -0.94 4.08 15.66
C THR A 104 -1.45 5.42 15.13
N GLY A 105 -2.39 6.06 15.82
CA GLY A 105 -3.13 7.22 15.32
C GLY A 105 -4.02 6.91 14.11
N LYS A 106 -4.31 5.63 13.84
CA LYS A 106 -5.14 5.18 12.71
C LYS A 106 -6.56 4.84 13.17
N SER A 107 -7.49 4.73 12.20
CA SER A 107 -8.86 4.34 12.52
C SER A 107 -8.93 2.87 12.95
N ARG A 108 -9.93 2.52 13.77
CA ARG A 108 -10.16 1.12 14.21
C ARG A 108 -10.40 0.19 13.03
N GLN A 109 -11.08 0.68 12.00
CA GLN A 109 -11.32 -0.09 10.76
C GLN A 109 -10.02 -0.35 10.02
N TRP A 110 -9.13 0.65 9.91
CA TRP A 110 -7.82 0.49 9.31
C TRP A 110 -7.02 -0.60 10.03
N VAL A 111 -6.98 -0.55 11.37
CA VAL A 111 -6.27 -1.55 12.18
C VAL A 111 -6.91 -2.94 12.02
N TYR A 112 -8.23 -3.03 12.05
CA TYR A 112 -8.95 -4.30 11.85
C TYR A 112 -8.57 -4.95 10.51
N ILE A 113 -8.61 -4.19 9.42
CA ILE A 113 -8.31 -4.68 8.07
C ILE A 113 -6.86 -5.13 7.96
N TYR A 114 -5.92 -4.33 8.49
CA TYR A 114 -4.50 -4.70 8.47
C TYR A 114 -4.21 -5.95 9.32
N LEU A 115 -4.80 -6.05 10.51
CA LEU A 115 -4.62 -7.22 11.36
C LEU A 115 -5.21 -8.49 10.74
N GLU A 116 -6.39 -8.43 10.12
CA GLU A 116 -6.94 -9.58 9.38
C GLU A 116 -6.00 -10.01 8.26
N ALA A 117 -5.49 -9.06 7.46
CA ALA A 117 -4.60 -9.38 6.36
C ALA A 117 -3.27 -9.98 6.84
N LEU A 118 -2.70 -9.46 7.92
CA LEU A 118 -1.47 -9.96 8.52
C LEU A 118 -1.64 -11.33 9.18
N ALA A 119 -2.75 -11.56 9.87
CA ALA A 119 -3.07 -12.86 10.45
C ALA A 119 -3.28 -13.93 9.38
N SER A 120 -3.90 -13.56 8.25
CA SER A 120 -4.18 -14.48 7.13
C SER A 120 -2.93 -15.00 6.42
N ILE A 121 -1.78 -14.38 6.67
CA ILE A 121 -0.48 -14.76 6.11
C ILE A 121 0.53 -15.14 7.20
N GLU A 122 0.04 -15.42 8.42
CA GLU A 122 0.84 -15.90 9.55
C GLU A 122 1.95 -14.91 9.96
N VAL A 123 1.68 -13.61 9.85
CA VAL A 123 2.59 -12.55 10.30
C VAL A 123 2.25 -12.08 11.71
N VAL A 124 0.95 -12.01 12.02
CA VAL A 124 0.43 -11.65 13.35
C VAL A 124 -0.43 -12.79 13.88
N ASP A 125 -0.36 -13.01 15.18
CA ASP A 125 -1.21 -13.94 15.90
C ASP A 125 -1.79 -13.28 17.16
N LEU A 126 -2.71 -13.96 17.83
CA LEU A 126 -3.19 -13.61 19.15
C LEU A 126 -2.73 -14.71 20.12
N ARG A 127 -1.95 -14.35 21.15
CA ARG A 127 -1.51 -15.28 22.20
C ARG A 127 -1.85 -14.70 23.57
N GLN A 128 -2.47 -15.51 24.42
CA GLN A 128 -2.95 -15.07 25.73
C GLN A 128 -3.74 -13.76 25.62
N HIS A 129 -4.62 -13.67 24.61
CA HIS A 129 -5.43 -12.49 24.31
C HIS A 129 -4.64 -11.21 23.93
N THR A 130 -3.35 -11.33 23.61
CA THR A 130 -2.48 -10.22 23.20
C THR A 130 -2.01 -10.43 21.78
N TYR A 131 -2.05 -9.37 20.96
CA TYR A 131 -1.54 -9.41 19.60
C TYR A 131 -0.02 -9.50 19.61
N VAL A 132 0.52 -10.44 18.84
CA VAL A 132 1.96 -10.68 18.74
C VAL A 132 2.39 -10.81 17.29
N VAL A 133 3.58 -10.31 16.98
CA VAL A 133 4.23 -10.56 15.68
C VAL A 133 4.96 -11.89 15.76
N ILE A 134 4.63 -12.82 14.86
CA ILE A 134 5.21 -14.17 14.85
C ILE A 134 6.23 -14.38 13.74
N SER A 135 6.13 -13.63 12.64
CA SER A 135 7.09 -13.65 11.54
C SER A 135 6.91 -12.41 10.67
N ARG A 136 7.99 -11.91 10.06
CA ARG A 136 7.92 -10.86 9.02
C ARG A 136 8.13 -11.41 7.61
N GLN A 137 8.48 -12.68 7.46
CA GLN A 137 8.90 -13.29 6.18
C GLN A 137 7.78 -13.27 5.13
N ASN A 138 6.53 -13.47 5.56
CA ASN A 138 5.37 -13.49 4.68
C ASN A 138 4.81 -12.09 4.37
N LEU A 139 5.34 -11.02 4.98
CA LEU A 139 4.80 -9.67 4.81
C LEU A 139 4.66 -9.20 3.35
N PRO A 140 5.58 -9.52 2.41
CA PRO A 140 5.40 -9.20 0.99
C PRO A 140 4.17 -9.86 0.33
N LYS A 141 3.51 -10.81 1.02
CA LYS A 141 2.28 -11.48 0.60
C LYS A 141 1.03 -10.81 1.19
N ILE A 142 1.15 -9.71 1.92
CA ILE A 142 0.01 -9.00 2.51
C ILE A 142 -1.03 -8.65 1.46
N GLY A 143 -2.30 -8.91 1.79
CA GLY A 143 -3.38 -8.68 0.86
C GLY A 143 -3.36 -9.59 -0.38
N ARG A 144 -2.62 -10.72 -0.40
CA ARG A 144 -2.80 -11.78 -1.41
C ARG A 144 -3.92 -12.74 -1.02
N LYS A 145 -3.90 -13.23 0.22
CA LYS A 145 -4.94 -14.06 0.83
C LYS A 145 -5.40 -13.41 2.15
N VAL A 146 -6.67 -12.99 2.27
CA VAL A 146 -7.27 -12.44 3.49
C VAL A 146 -8.50 -13.26 3.84
N GLN A 147 -8.41 -13.97 4.96
CA GLN A 147 -9.46 -14.78 5.52
C GLN A 147 -10.35 -13.90 6.42
N LYS A 148 -11.55 -13.61 5.95
CA LYS A 148 -12.54 -12.84 6.71
C LYS A 148 -12.87 -13.56 8.03
N GLY A 149 -12.89 -12.81 9.13
CA GLY A 149 -13.26 -13.33 10.44
C GLY A 149 -12.15 -14.11 11.15
N ILE A 150 -10.94 -14.19 10.58
CA ILE A 150 -9.80 -14.90 11.20
C ILE A 150 -9.48 -14.36 12.59
N LEU A 151 -9.60 -13.05 12.82
CA LEU A 151 -9.39 -12.47 14.15
C LEU A 151 -10.41 -12.98 15.19
N GLY A 152 -11.65 -13.25 14.76
CA GLY A 152 -12.66 -13.87 15.61
C GLY A 152 -12.32 -15.32 15.95
N GLN A 153 -11.81 -16.07 14.97
CA GLN A 153 -11.35 -17.45 15.16
C GLN A 153 -10.16 -17.51 16.13
N LEU A 154 -9.15 -16.64 15.97
CA LEU A 154 -8.01 -16.55 16.88
C LEU A 154 -8.43 -16.25 18.32
N ARG A 155 -9.40 -15.35 18.53
CA ARG A 155 -9.96 -15.07 19.86
C ARG A 155 -10.67 -16.28 20.45
N SER A 156 -11.40 -17.04 19.64
CA SER A 156 -12.08 -18.26 20.09
C SER A 156 -11.07 -19.31 20.55
N LEU A 157 -10.01 -19.54 19.76
CA LEU A 157 -8.95 -20.49 20.10
C LEU A 157 -8.21 -20.12 21.40
N ASN A 158 -7.94 -18.84 21.62
CA ASN A 158 -7.33 -18.35 22.86
C ASN A 158 -8.20 -18.57 24.10
N ARG A 159 -9.52 -18.66 23.94
CA ARG A 159 -10.45 -18.96 25.04
C ARG A 159 -10.43 -20.45 25.39
N ILE A 160 -10.23 -21.31 24.40
CA ILE A 160 -10.24 -22.77 24.56
C ILE A 160 -8.90 -23.28 25.13
N GLY A 161 -7.77 -22.70 24.71
CA GLY A 161 -6.43 -23.08 25.20
C GLY A 161 -5.98 -22.40 26.50
N GLY A 162 -6.90 -21.77 27.24
CA GLY A 162 -6.62 -21.06 28.50
C GLY A 162 -6.97 -21.85 29.76
N VAL A 163 -7.03 -23.19 29.66
CA VAL A 163 -7.21 -24.11 30.80
C VAL A 163 -5.86 -24.72 31.18
#